data_AF-A0A1M5EJV8-F1
#
_entry.id   AF-A0A1M5EJV8-F1
#
_cell.length_a   1.000
_cell.length_b   1.000
_cell.length_c   1.000
_cell.angle_alpha   90.00
_cell.angle_beta   90.00
_cell.angle_gamma   90.00
#
_symmetry.space_group_name_H-M   'P 1'
#
loop_
_entity.id
_entity.type
_entity.pdbx_description
1 polymer ?
#
loop_
_entity_poly.entity_id
_entity_poly.type
_entity_poly.pdbx_seq_one_letter_code
_entity_poly.pdbx_strand_id
1 'polypeptide(L)'
;MKTSVIAVVASLLLSISNIFTGTTSNLYKNTIVDENNREVTTVYSGEDGKYLTPVKQYTTTRDDAGNITERKICVWNGVSQSWVNSKKYIFKCNTNGDVVVLGYIKWNANFKQWEKDITYTVYQQNIEEEKLVINNIKGEEAQKLHAELNK
;
A
#
# COMPACT_ATOMS: atom_id res chain seq x y z
N MET A 1 18.89 5.98 -17.34
CA MET A 1 17.56 5.62 -16.80
C MET A 1 16.91 6.91 -16.32
N LYS A 2 15.87 7.43 -17.01
CA LYS A 2 15.11 8.59 -16.52
C LYS A 2 14.01 8.05 -15.60
N THR A 3 14.11 8.29 -14.30
CA THR A 3 13.07 7.88 -13.34
C THR A 3 11.87 8.81 -13.50
N SER A 4 10.67 8.25 -13.75
CA SER A 4 9.43 9.02 -13.83
C SER A 4 9.03 9.53 -12.44
N VAL A 5 8.36 10.69 -12.37
CA VAL A 5 7.80 11.21 -11.10
C VAL A 5 6.81 10.21 -10.49
N ILE A 6 6.12 9.43 -11.33
CA ILE A 6 5.19 8.38 -10.93
C ILE A 6 5.92 7.24 -10.20
N ALA A 7 7.08 6.81 -10.70
CA ALA A 7 7.89 5.78 -10.05
C ALA A 7 8.35 6.21 -8.64
N VAL A 8 8.64 7.50 -8.44
CA VAL A 8 9.00 8.05 -7.12
C VAL A 8 7.82 7.98 -6.13
N VAL A 9 6.61 8.36 -6.57
CA VAL A 9 5.39 8.30 -5.74
C VAL A 9 5.06 6.85 -5.34
N ALA A 10 5.14 5.91 -6.28
CA ALA A 10 4.94 4.50 -5.99
C ALA A 10 5.96 3.97 -4.96
N SER A 11 7.24 4.31 -5.12
CA SER A 11 8.30 3.88 -4.21
C SER A 11 8.08 4.37 -2.77
N LEU A 12 7.62 5.61 -2.60
CA LEU A 12 7.28 6.17 -1.28
C LEU A 12 6.10 5.45 -0.63
N LEU A 13 5.06 5.10 -1.38
CA LEU A 13 3.90 4.37 -0.85
C LEU A 13 4.25 2.95 -0.40
N LEU A 14 5.19 2.30 -1.11
CA LEU A 14 5.63 0.94 -0.81
C LEU A 14 6.72 0.87 0.26
N SER A 15 7.34 2.00 0.56
CA SER A 15 8.31 2.08 1.62
C SER A 15 7.65 1.83 3.00
N ILE A 16 8.29 0.97 3.79
CA ILE A 16 7.90 0.70 5.18
C ILE A 16 8.25 1.85 6.14
N SER A 17 8.86 2.92 5.63
CA SER A 17 9.22 4.14 6.36
C SER A 17 8.02 4.95 6.86
N ASN A 18 6.79 4.63 6.46
CA ASN A 18 5.56 5.19 7.06
C ASN A 18 5.32 4.73 8.53
N ILE A 19 6.36 4.31 9.25
CA ILE A 19 6.42 3.88 10.65
C ILE A 19 7.12 4.95 11.54
N PHE A 20 7.78 5.97 10.96
CA PHE A 20 8.63 6.94 11.69
C PHE A 20 7.94 7.87 12.70
N THR A 21 6.64 7.71 12.99
CA THR A 21 5.99 8.48 14.06
C THR A 21 6.06 7.72 15.39
N GLY A 22 7.10 7.98 16.20
CA GLY A 22 7.04 7.79 17.66
C GLY A 22 7.77 6.60 18.28
N THR A 23 8.58 5.83 17.55
CA THR A 23 9.41 4.76 18.16
C THR A 23 10.86 5.21 18.31
N THR A 24 11.38 5.25 19.53
CA THR A 24 12.81 5.50 19.82
C THR A 24 13.70 4.26 19.67
N SER A 25 13.09 3.09 19.45
CA SER A 25 13.74 1.79 19.30
C SER A 25 14.15 1.49 17.87
N ASN A 26 15.14 0.61 17.69
CA ASN A 26 15.53 0.09 16.38
C ASN A 26 14.36 -0.62 15.69
N LEU A 27 14.33 -0.55 14.36
CA LEU A 27 13.34 -1.22 13.54
C LEU A 27 13.98 -2.35 12.74
N TYR A 28 13.32 -3.50 12.76
CA TYR A 28 13.74 -4.70 12.04
C TYR A 28 12.62 -5.14 11.12
N LYS A 29 12.95 -5.74 9.98
CA LYS A 29 11.96 -6.26 9.04
C LYS A 29 12.26 -7.70 8.68
N ASN A 30 11.20 -8.48 8.53
CA ASN A 30 11.25 -9.80 7.93
C ASN A 30 10.29 -9.83 6.74
N THR A 31 10.76 -10.31 5.60
CA THR A 31 9.95 -10.44 4.38
C THR A 31 9.91 -11.91 3.98
N ILE A 32 8.69 -12.43 3.80
CA ILE A 32 8.43 -13.79 3.33
C ILE A 32 7.63 -13.66 2.04
N VAL A 33 8.04 -14.35 0.99
CA VAL A 33 7.27 -14.46 -0.26
C VAL A 33 6.65 -15.85 -0.29
N ASP A 34 5.33 -15.92 -0.50
CA ASP A 34 4.65 -17.21 -0.64
C ASP A 34 4.60 -17.71 -2.09
N GLU A 35 4.08 -18.92 -2.27
CA GLU A 35 3.99 -19.62 -3.57
C GLU A 35 3.15 -18.88 -4.62
N ASN A 36 2.30 -17.92 -4.21
CA ASN A 36 1.44 -17.12 -5.10
C ASN A 36 2.03 -15.72 -5.37
N ASN A 37 3.35 -15.55 -5.24
CA ASN A 37 4.04 -14.25 -5.37
C ASN A 37 3.51 -13.15 -4.43
N ARG A 38 2.87 -13.53 -3.33
CA ARG A 38 2.43 -12.57 -2.32
C ARG A 38 3.54 -12.38 -1.30
N GLU A 39 3.97 -11.14 -1.17
CA GLU A 39 5.05 -10.72 -0.28
C GLU A 39 4.45 -10.23 1.05
N VAL A 40 4.80 -10.87 2.15
CA VAL A 40 4.43 -10.48 3.52
C VAL A 40 5.65 -9.92 4.23
N THR A 41 5.65 -8.61 4.47
CA THR A 41 6.67 -7.93 5.28
C THR A 41 6.14 -7.63 6.67
N THR A 42 6.75 -8.20 7.70
CA THR A 42 6.48 -7.83 9.10
C THR A 42 7.58 -6.92 9.61
N VAL A 43 7.18 -5.80 10.21
CA VAL A 43 8.08 -4.84 10.86
C VAL A 43 7.95 -4.99 12.36
N TYR A 44 9.10 -5.02 13.02
CA TYR A 44 9.26 -5.16 14.45
C TYR A 44 10.03 -3.97 15.02
N SER A 45 9.75 -3.64 16.27
CA SER A 45 10.49 -2.68 17.08
C SER A 45 11.17 -3.40 18.24
N GLY A 46 12.40 -3.01 18.56
CA GLY A 46 13.11 -3.55 19.71
C GLY A 46 14.48 -2.90 19.89
N GLU A 47 15.22 -3.40 20.85
CA GLU A 47 16.62 -3.03 21.10
C GLU A 47 17.49 -4.27 20.90
N ASP A 48 18.78 -4.05 20.61
CA ASP A 48 19.71 -5.15 20.40
C ASP A 48 19.78 -6.05 21.64
N GLY A 49 19.72 -7.38 21.41
CA GLY A 49 19.75 -8.38 22.47
C GLY A 49 18.44 -8.55 23.25
N LYS A 50 17.34 -7.87 22.88
CA LYS A 50 16.01 -8.04 23.48
C LYS A 50 15.00 -8.66 22.51
N TYR A 51 13.85 -9.08 23.04
CA TYR A 51 12.74 -9.56 22.23
C TYR A 51 12.17 -8.46 21.35
N LEU A 52 11.88 -8.82 20.09
CA LEU A 52 11.28 -7.94 19.11
C LEU A 52 9.75 -7.93 19.25
N THR A 53 9.16 -6.75 19.25
CA THR A 53 7.71 -6.56 19.28
C THR A 53 7.19 -6.27 17.87
N PRO A 54 6.18 -6.99 17.35
CA PRO A 54 5.59 -6.68 16.05
C PRO A 54 4.89 -5.31 16.08
N VAL A 55 4.95 -4.59 14.96
CA VAL A 55 4.37 -3.23 14.84
C VAL A 55 3.39 -3.15 13.68
N LYS A 56 3.85 -3.49 12.47
CA LYS A 56 3.03 -3.47 11.25
C LYS A 56 3.33 -4.68 10.39
N GLN A 57 2.32 -5.13 9.66
CA GLN A 57 2.46 -6.13 8.62
C GLN A 57 1.92 -5.57 7.30
N TYR A 58 2.66 -5.78 6.24
CA TYR A 58 2.31 -5.43 4.88
C TYR A 58 2.16 -6.71 4.09
N THR A 59 1.05 -6.84 3.37
CA THR A 59 0.84 -7.90 2.40
C THR A 59 0.73 -7.26 1.03
N THR A 60 1.70 -7.52 0.17
CA THR A 60 1.76 -7.00 -1.19
C THR A 60 1.46 -8.13 -2.17
N THR A 61 0.50 -7.91 -3.05
CA THR A 61 0.15 -8.83 -4.13
C THR A 61 0.59 -8.24 -5.45
N ARG A 62 1.07 -9.11 -6.34
CA ARG A 62 1.52 -8.76 -7.68
C ARG A 62 0.77 -9.58 -8.73
N ASP A 63 0.67 -9.04 -9.93
CA ASP A 63 0.22 -9.80 -11.11
C ASP A 63 1.37 -10.67 -11.67
N ASP A 64 1.09 -11.45 -12.70
CA ASP A 64 2.06 -12.35 -13.35
C ASP A 64 3.22 -11.60 -14.03
N ALA A 65 3.02 -10.31 -14.35
CA ALA A 65 4.06 -9.43 -14.87
C ALA A 65 4.91 -8.78 -13.76
N GLY A 66 4.60 -9.07 -12.49
CA GLY A 66 5.30 -8.54 -11.32
C GLY A 66 4.87 -7.14 -10.88
N ASN A 67 3.87 -6.55 -11.55
CA ASN A 67 3.31 -5.27 -11.15
C ASN A 67 2.54 -5.43 -9.86
N ILE A 68 2.65 -4.44 -8.98
CA ILE A 68 1.82 -4.43 -7.78
C ILE A 68 0.35 -4.20 -8.14
N THR A 69 -0.53 -4.97 -7.53
CA THR A 69 -1.99 -4.86 -7.70
C THR A 69 -2.68 -4.47 -6.39
N GLU A 70 -2.17 -4.94 -5.26
CA GLU A 70 -2.74 -4.65 -3.94
C GLU A 70 -1.65 -4.54 -2.87
N ARG A 71 -1.87 -3.65 -1.89
CA ARG A 71 -1.14 -3.68 -0.62
C ARG A 71 -2.08 -3.53 0.55
N LYS A 72 -2.16 -4.56 1.38
CA LYS A 72 -2.90 -4.54 2.66
C LYS A 72 -1.95 -4.23 3.81
N ILE A 73 -2.45 -3.48 4.79
CA ILE A 73 -1.70 -3.07 5.97
C ILE A 73 -2.47 -3.48 7.22
N CYS A 74 -1.79 -4.22 8.09
CA CYS A 74 -2.25 -4.57 9.43
C CYS A 74 -1.34 -3.92 10.48
N VAL A 75 -1.93 -3.60 11.63
CA VAL A 75 -1.24 -3.07 12.81
C VAL A 75 -1.33 -4.12 13.92
N TRP A 76 -0.25 -4.30 14.66
CA TRP A 76 -0.23 -5.23 15.78
C TRP A 76 -1.04 -4.65 16.95
N ASN A 77 -1.99 -5.41 17.47
CA ASN A 77 -2.66 -5.09 18.72
C ASN A 77 -1.97 -5.87 19.85
N GLY A 78 -1.21 -5.15 20.68
CA GLY A 78 -0.48 -5.75 21.81
C GLY A 78 -1.36 -6.32 22.91
N VAL A 79 -2.62 -5.86 23.05
CA VAL A 79 -3.56 -6.36 24.06
C VAL A 79 -4.14 -7.70 23.64
N SER A 80 -4.63 -7.81 22.41
CA SER A 80 -5.20 -9.06 21.89
C SER A 80 -4.17 -9.99 21.28
N GLN A 81 -2.90 -9.58 21.22
CA GLN A 81 -1.79 -10.28 20.57
C GLN A 81 -2.16 -10.74 19.14
N SER A 82 -2.71 -9.83 18.34
CA SER A 82 -3.18 -10.16 17.00
C SER A 82 -3.04 -9.02 16.00
N TRP A 83 -3.01 -9.36 14.71
CA TRP A 83 -2.99 -8.40 13.62
C TRP A 83 -4.39 -7.86 13.35
N VAL A 84 -4.52 -6.53 13.32
CA VAL A 84 -5.78 -5.84 12.99
C VAL A 84 -5.60 -5.09 11.67
N ASN A 85 -6.51 -5.31 10.71
CA ASN A 85 -6.53 -4.57 9.46
C ASN A 85 -6.58 -3.06 9.73
N SER A 86 -5.89 -2.28 8.91
CA SER A 86 -5.86 -0.81 9.03
C SER A 86 -6.30 -0.12 7.74
N LYS A 87 -5.67 -0.49 6.62
CA LYS A 87 -5.95 0.09 5.31
C LYS A 87 -5.49 -0.83 4.19
N LYS A 88 -6.03 -0.61 3.01
CA LYS A 88 -5.68 -1.31 1.78
C LYS A 88 -5.50 -0.32 0.65
N TYR A 89 -4.52 -0.58 -0.20
CA TYR A 89 -4.28 0.14 -1.43
C TYR A 89 -4.46 -0.77 -2.63
N ILE A 90 -5.04 -0.24 -3.70
CA ILE A 90 -5.21 -0.93 -4.98
C ILE A 90 -4.42 -0.15 -6.01
N PHE A 91 -3.72 -0.86 -6.91
CA PHE A 91 -2.84 -0.26 -7.88
C PHE A 91 -3.22 -0.71 -9.29
N LYS A 92 -3.12 0.21 -10.25
CA LYS A 92 -3.06 -0.13 -11.68
C LYS A 92 -1.80 0.48 -12.27
N CYS A 93 -1.01 -0.37 -12.91
CA CYS A 93 0.17 0.04 -13.64
C CYS A 93 -0.12 0.20 -15.13
N ASN A 94 0.62 1.06 -15.80
CA ASN A 94 0.69 1.08 -17.27
C ASN A 94 1.63 -0.02 -17.78
N THR A 95 1.82 -0.09 -19.10
CA THR A 95 2.70 -1.07 -19.76
C THR A 95 4.19 -0.94 -19.37
N ASN A 96 4.60 0.21 -18.84
CA ASN A 96 5.96 0.45 -18.37
C ASN A 96 6.15 0.10 -16.89
N GLY A 97 5.08 -0.35 -16.21
CA GLY A 97 5.09 -0.67 -14.78
C GLY A 97 4.88 0.55 -13.86
N ASP A 98 4.61 1.74 -14.40
CA ASP A 98 4.34 2.94 -13.61
C ASP A 98 2.90 2.91 -13.04
N VAL A 99 2.73 3.24 -11.77
CA VAL A 99 1.41 3.32 -11.11
C VAL A 99 0.61 4.51 -11.64
N VAL A 100 -0.41 4.25 -12.45
CA VAL A 100 -1.28 5.30 -13.02
C VAL A 100 -2.57 5.49 -12.21
N VAL A 101 -2.96 4.50 -11.40
CA VAL A 101 -4.11 4.62 -10.48
C VAL A 101 -3.76 4.06 -9.12
N LEU A 102 -4.12 4.80 -8.07
CA LEU A 102 -4.00 4.42 -6.67
C LEU A 102 -5.36 4.50 -5.98
N GLY A 103 -5.94 3.35 -5.65
CA GLY A 103 -7.11 3.26 -4.79
C GLY A 103 -6.71 3.17 -3.31
N TYR A 104 -7.51 3.80 -2.45
CA TYR A 104 -7.37 3.75 -1.00
C TYR A 104 -8.69 3.34 -0.35
N ILE A 105 -8.61 2.35 0.54
CA ILE A 105 -9.74 1.85 1.33
C ILE A 105 -9.32 1.74 2.79
N LYS A 106 -10.13 2.32 3.69
CA LYS A 106 -9.91 2.25 5.13
C LYS A 106 -10.61 1.03 5.74
N TRP A 107 -10.02 0.46 6.78
CA TRP A 107 -10.69 -0.56 7.58
C TRP A 107 -11.58 0.07 8.66
N ASN A 108 -12.83 -0.37 8.76
CA ASN A 108 -13.71 0.00 9.84
C ASN A 108 -13.59 -1.04 10.97
N ALA A 109 -12.89 -0.68 12.04
CA ALA A 109 -12.66 -1.57 13.17
C ALA A 109 -13.93 -1.93 13.96
N ASN A 110 -14.92 -1.03 14.01
CA ASN A 110 -16.17 -1.24 14.74
C ASN A 110 -17.03 -2.32 14.08
N PHE A 111 -17.14 -2.26 12.74
CA PHE A 111 -17.92 -3.22 11.96
C PHE A 111 -17.08 -4.40 11.42
N LYS A 112 -15.77 -4.40 11.67
CA LYS A 112 -14.82 -5.40 11.19
C LYS A 112 -14.95 -5.68 9.68
N GLN A 113 -15.04 -4.60 8.90
CA GLN A 113 -15.17 -4.67 7.44
C GLN A 113 -14.44 -3.50 6.77
N TRP A 114 -14.14 -3.63 5.49
CA TRP A 114 -13.64 -2.53 4.69
C TRP A 114 -14.73 -1.47 4.51
N GLU A 115 -14.35 -0.19 4.60
CA GLU A 115 -15.26 0.89 4.26
C GLU A 115 -15.68 0.77 2.79
N LYS A 116 -16.95 1.09 2.51
CA LYS A 116 -17.47 1.08 1.14
C LYS A 116 -16.91 2.23 0.31
N ASP A 117 -16.56 3.33 0.98
CA ASP A 117 -16.04 4.52 0.32
C ASP A 117 -14.57 4.29 -0.07
N ILE A 118 -14.35 4.21 -1.38
CA ILE A 118 -13.04 4.12 -1.99
C ILE A 118 -12.67 5.50 -2.50
N THR A 119 -11.42 5.91 -2.28
CA THR A 119 -10.85 7.11 -2.91
C THR A 119 -9.81 6.69 -3.92
N TYR A 120 -9.82 7.31 -5.10
CA TYR A 120 -8.81 7.09 -6.12
C TYR A 120 -7.98 8.34 -6.36
N THR A 121 -6.68 8.13 -6.57
CA THR A 121 -5.79 9.13 -7.15
C THR A 121 -5.32 8.61 -8.50
N VAL A 122 -5.53 9.40 -9.56
CA VAL A 122 -5.16 9.07 -10.93
C VAL A 122 -4.02 9.97 -11.36
N TYR A 123 -2.94 9.36 -11.83
CA TYR A 123 -1.73 10.02 -12.30
C TYR A 123 -1.72 9.98 -13.83
N GLN A 124 -1.65 11.16 -14.45
CA GLN A 124 -1.57 11.31 -15.90
C GLN A 124 -0.34 12.12 -16.24
N GLN A 125 0.60 11.51 -16.97
CA GLN A 125 1.78 12.20 -17.43
C GLN A 125 1.51 12.74 -18.85
N ASN A 126 1.55 14.07 -18.98
CA ASN A 126 1.60 14.72 -20.27
C ASN A 126 3.07 14.72 -20.73
N ILE A 127 3.38 13.90 -21.73
CA ILE A 127 4.74 13.70 -22.24
C ILE A 127 5.20 14.93 -23.04
N GLU A 128 4.28 15.62 -23.72
CA GLU A 128 4.59 16.79 -24.54
C GLU A 128 4.94 18.02 -23.68
N GLU A 129 4.25 18.19 -22.56
CA GLU A 129 4.45 19.31 -21.63
C GLU A 129 5.35 18.97 -20.43
N GLU A 130 5.90 17.75 -20.37
CA GLU A 130 6.61 17.19 -19.22
C GLU A 130 5.89 17.39 -17.87
N LYS A 131 4.55 17.37 -17.90
CA LYS A 131 3.69 17.73 -16.76
C LYS A 131 3.01 16.51 -16.16
N LEU A 132 2.99 16.43 -14.83
CA LEU A 132 2.18 15.45 -14.10
C LEU A 132 0.86 16.11 -13.66
N VAL A 133 -0.26 15.49 -14.04
CA VAL A 133 -1.60 15.82 -13.56
C VAL A 133 -2.04 14.77 -12.56
N ILE A 134 -2.54 15.21 -11.40
CA ILE A 134 -2.98 14.36 -10.29
C ILE A 134 -4.44 14.67 -10.00
N ASN A 135 -5.32 13.70 -10.26
CA ASN A 135 -6.76 13.83 -10.02
C ASN A 135 -7.19 12.97 -8.83
N ASN A 136 -7.99 13.52 -7.93
CA ASN A 136 -8.55 12.78 -6.79
C ASN A 136 -10.05 12.56 -7.01
N ILE A 137 -10.45 11.30 -7.11
CA ILE A 137 -11.81 10.86 -7.42
C ILE A 137 -12.42 10.22 -6.16
N LYS A 138 -13.65 10.60 -5.83
CA LYS A 138 -14.38 10.16 -4.62
C LYS A 138 -15.86 9.93 -4.95
N GLY A 139 -16.60 9.33 -4.03
CA GLY A 139 -18.05 9.15 -4.15
C GLY A 139 -18.43 8.24 -5.31
N GLU A 140 -19.53 8.55 -6.01
CA GLU A 140 -20.06 7.72 -7.10
C GLU A 140 -19.07 7.49 -8.24
N GLU A 141 -18.27 8.50 -8.61
CA GLU A 141 -17.26 8.37 -9.65
C GLU A 141 -16.18 7.36 -9.27
N ALA A 142 -15.78 7.34 -7.99
CA ALA A 142 -14.82 6.35 -7.49
C ALA A 142 -15.40 4.93 -7.53
N GLN A 143 -16.71 4.77 -7.28
CA GLN A 143 -17.37 3.47 -7.37
C GLN A 143 -17.45 2.96 -8.82
N LYS A 144 -17.77 3.85 -9.76
CA LYS A 144 -17.76 3.53 -11.20
C LYS A 144 -16.36 3.09 -11.65
N LEU A 145 -15.33 3.86 -11.30
CA LEU A 145 -13.94 3.51 -11.60
C LEU A 145 -13.53 2.18 -10.94
N HIS A 146 -13.92 1.92 -9.68
CA HIS A 146 -13.65 0.65 -9.02
C HIS A 146 -14.24 -0.53 -9.79
N ALA A 147 -15.49 -0.41 -10.26
CA ALA A 147 -16.15 -1.45 -11.03
C ALA A 147 -15.45 -1.70 -12.37
N GLU A 148 -14.99 -0.65 -13.06
CA GLU A 148 -14.24 -0.78 -14.32
C GLU A 148 -12.87 -1.43 -14.14
N LEU A 149 -12.19 -1.19 -13.02
CA LEU A 149 -10.89 -1.78 -12.71
C LEU A 149 -10.96 -3.28 -12.38
N ASN A 150 -12.13 -3.79 -12.02
CA ASN A 150 -12.35 -5.19 -11.63
C ASN A 150 -13.13 -6.01 -12.69
N LYS A 151 -13.35 -5.47 -13.89
CA LYS A 151 -13.88 -6.22 -15.04
C LYS A 151 -12.76 -6.95 -15.76
#